data_AF-A0AAW5JG40-F1
#
_entry.id   AF-A0AAW5JG40-F1
#
_cell.length_a   1.000
_cell.length_b   1.000
_cell.length_c   1.000
_cell.angle_alpha   90.00
_cell.angle_beta   90.00
_cell.angle_gamma   90.00
#
_symmetry.space_group_name_H-M   'P 1'
#
loop_
_entity.id
_entity.type
_entity.pdbx_description
1 polymer ?
#
loop_
_entity_poly.entity_id
_entity_poly.type
_entity_poly.pdbx_seq_one_letter_code
_entity_poly.pdbx_strand_id
1 'polypeptide(L)'
;MAGYTKKYTGGDDELDAVLKKQGEAYDAAKVAGDRKAMRAANDRANMARNEKGYAAEYASADILATPDRTGGGSGGGGSASSNRTGFSYATAPSYASKYQDLIDELTGSILGREKFSYDPETDPTYQIYKDQYTKAGQKAMEDTLGQVSARTGGLASSYAGTASQQAYNGYMSELAAKIPELQQMAYEMYMADLDGKRSDLSMLMGLESSDYGRYQDALGQWNTDRSFAYGASRDALADRRYDNEWNYQVGRDQISDQRYQDETAYNREQDRKAWEHQAESDAWDRAMANWQMTGVLDEAGAAVLGIPAGTKSTDYQYQLAQMAKMSASGSGGRRTGDKTEETGGSIYEQLYASGVRSMGDAYAALVDAGYSDTQANNLANYFMDMLESGRFDRAAKQAEYDNAEVDKQSVIALGYGPINASTLERLEAEGKIESYVEGGKIKFRRSSLPQDMLGGRYG
;
A
#
# COMPACT_ATOMS: atom_id res chain seq x y z
N MET A 1 -28.01 -15.57 20.05
CA MET A 1 -27.77 -16.14 18.72
C MET A 1 -27.15 -17.52 18.88
N ALA A 2 -27.81 -18.58 18.41
CA ALA A 2 -27.24 -19.93 18.41
C ALA A 2 -26.09 -19.97 17.40
N GLY A 3 -24.85 -20.21 17.86
CA GLY A 3 -23.69 -20.26 16.98
C GLY A 3 -23.82 -21.39 15.96
N TYR A 4 -23.60 -21.08 14.68
CA TYR A 4 -23.46 -22.06 13.62
C TYR A 4 -22.24 -22.96 13.91
N THR A 5 -22.46 -24.04 14.65
CA THR A 5 -21.41 -24.96 15.14
C THR A 5 -21.42 -26.29 14.41
N LYS A 6 -22.47 -26.57 13.62
CA LYS A 6 -22.64 -27.83 12.91
C LYS A 6 -22.05 -27.72 11.50
N LYS A 7 -21.08 -28.57 11.19
CA LYS A 7 -20.58 -28.73 9.81
C LYS A 7 -21.61 -29.46 8.96
N TYR A 8 -21.73 -29.06 7.71
CA TYR A 8 -22.60 -29.73 6.76
C TYR A 8 -21.95 -31.03 6.28
N THR A 9 -22.70 -32.14 6.26
CA THR A 9 -22.19 -33.47 5.90
C THR A 9 -22.97 -34.11 4.75
N GLY A 10 -23.79 -33.34 4.02
CA GLY A 10 -24.68 -33.82 2.95
C GLY A 10 -26.09 -34.16 3.42
N GLY A 11 -27.03 -34.26 2.47
CA GLY A 11 -28.42 -34.70 2.71
C GLY A 11 -29.51 -33.63 2.52
N ASP A 12 -29.17 -32.44 2.02
CA ASP A 12 -30.12 -31.43 1.53
C ASP A 12 -29.84 -31.23 0.03
N ASP A 13 -30.73 -31.72 -0.83
CA ASP A 13 -30.55 -31.74 -2.29
C ASP A 13 -30.38 -30.32 -2.88
N GLU A 14 -31.01 -29.30 -2.30
CA GLU A 14 -30.89 -27.91 -2.75
C GLU A 14 -29.53 -27.33 -2.38
N LEU A 15 -29.12 -27.53 -1.13
CA LEU A 15 -27.82 -27.07 -0.65
C LEU A 15 -26.68 -27.82 -1.36
N ASP A 16 -26.85 -29.13 -1.61
CA ASP A 16 -25.90 -29.96 -2.36
C ASP A 16 -25.74 -29.46 -3.80
N ALA A 17 -26.84 -29.09 -4.47
CA ALA A 17 -26.78 -28.54 -5.82
C ALA A 17 -26.05 -27.18 -5.86
N VAL A 18 -26.30 -26.30 -4.87
CA VAL A 18 -25.64 -25.00 -4.78
C VAL A 18 -24.15 -25.16 -4.47
N LEU A 19 -23.79 -25.99 -3.50
CA LEU A 19 -22.41 -26.26 -3.12
C LEU A 19 -21.63 -26.91 -4.26
N LYS A 20 -22.25 -27.83 -5.00
CA LYS A 20 -21.65 -28.43 -6.20
C LYS A 20 -21.37 -27.38 -7.27
N LYS A 21 -22.34 -26.51 -7.57
CA LYS A 21 -22.17 -25.43 -8.56
C LYS A 21 -21.09 -24.44 -8.16
N GLN A 22 -21.02 -24.05 -6.88
CA GLN A 22 -19.95 -23.17 -6.40
C GLN A 22 -18.60 -23.89 -6.34
N GLY A 23 -18.57 -25.19 -6.07
CA GLY A 23 -17.36 -26.02 -6.17
C GLY A 23 -16.81 -26.06 -7.60
N GLU A 24 -17.67 -26.31 -8.58
CA GLU A 24 -17.29 -26.27 -10.00
C GLU A 24 -16.78 -24.88 -10.44
N ALA A 25 -17.43 -23.81 -9.97
CA ALA A 25 -16.98 -22.44 -10.22
C ALA A 25 -15.64 -22.12 -9.53
N TYR A 26 -15.43 -22.62 -8.31
CA TYR A 26 -14.19 -22.48 -7.56
C TYR A 26 -13.05 -23.25 -8.24
N ASP A 27 -13.29 -24.47 -8.70
CA ASP A 27 -12.30 -25.28 -9.41
C ASP A 27 -11.95 -24.68 -10.77
N ALA A 28 -12.94 -24.18 -11.52
CA ALA A 28 -12.71 -23.45 -12.76
C ALA A 28 -11.87 -22.19 -12.55
N ALA A 29 -12.18 -21.40 -11.50
CA ALA A 29 -11.41 -20.22 -11.13
C ALA A 29 -9.99 -20.58 -10.66
N LYS A 30 -9.83 -21.69 -9.95
CA LYS A 30 -8.53 -22.21 -9.51
C LYS A 30 -7.64 -22.60 -10.68
N VAL A 31 -8.19 -23.31 -11.67
CA VAL A 31 -7.49 -23.67 -12.90
C VAL A 31 -7.10 -22.42 -13.70
N ALA A 32 -8.00 -21.43 -13.76
CA ALA A 32 -7.75 -20.14 -14.39
C ALA A 32 -6.75 -19.25 -13.63
N GLY A 33 -6.49 -19.53 -12.34
CA GLY A 33 -5.69 -18.69 -11.47
C GLY A 33 -6.39 -17.39 -11.04
N ASP A 34 -7.72 -17.34 -11.04
CA ASP A 34 -8.48 -16.16 -10.65
C ASP A 34 -8.84 -16.20 -9.15
N ARG A 35 -7.98 -15.59 -8.32
CA ARG A 35 -8.19 -15.55 -6.87
C ARG A 35 -9.46 -14.82 -6.46
N LYS A 36 -9.90 -13.84 -7.26
CA LYS A 36 -11.10 -13.04 -6.96
C LYS A 36 -12.34 -13.88 -7.20
N ALA A 37 -12.38 -14.64 -8.30
CA ALA A 37 -13.44 -15.58 -8.59
C ALA A 37 -13.48 -16.76 -7.59
N MET A 38 -12.32 -17.27 -7.15
CA MET A 38 -12.26 -18.29 -6.10
C MET A 38 -12.84 -17.81 -4.76
N ARG A 39 -12.51 -16.59 -4.32
CA ARG A 39 -13.12 -15.99 -3.12
C ARG A 39 -14.63 -15.85 -3.29
N ALA A 40 -15.08 -15.31 -4.41
CA ALA A 40 -16.49 -15.12 -4.67
C ALA A 40 -17.28 -16.45 -4.69
N ALA A 41 -16.70 -17.54 -5.20
CA ALA A 41 -17.32 -18.86 -5.16
C ALA A 41 -17.36 -19.44 -3.73
N ASN A 42 -16.27 -19.32 -2.97
CA ASN A 42 -16.19 -19.78 -1.58
C ASN A 42 -17.16 -19.00 -0.67
N ASP A 43 -17.27 -17.69 -0.85
CA ASP A 43 -18.18 -16.83 -0.08
C ASP A 43 -19.64 -17.16 -0.37
N ARG A 44 -20.00 -17.39 -1.64
CA ARG A 44 -21.35 -17.85 -2.02
C ARG A 44 -21.69 -19.22 -1.45
N ALA A 45 -20.73 -20.15 -1.42
CA ALA A 45 -20.92 -21.44 -0.79
C ALA A 45 -21.17 -21.32 0.72
N ASN A 46 -20.46 -20.40 1.39
CA ASN A 46 -20.64 -20.15 2.82
C ASN A 46 -21.94 -19.42 3.15
N MET A 47 -22.38 -18.52 2.29
CA MET A 47 -23.71 -17.90 2.41
C MET A 47 -24.82 -18.97 2.37
N ALA A 48 -24.75 -19.91 1.42
CA ALA A 48 -25.73 -21.00 1.32
C ALA A 48 -25.69 -21.95 2.53
N ARG A 49 -24.50 -22.25 3.08
CA ARG A 49 -24.36 -23.02 4.33
C ARG A 49 -24.99 -22.30 5.51
N ASN A 50 -24.68 -21.01 5.67
CA ASN A 50 -25.18 -20.19 6.79
C ASN A 50 -26.70 -20.04 6.75
N GLU A 51 -27.28 -19.86 5.55
CA GLU A 51 -28.73 -19.77 5.34
C GLU A 51 -29.47 -21.02 5.82
N LYS A 52 -28.84 -22.19 5.72
CA LYS A 52 -29.36 -23.48 6.19
C LYS A 52 -28.90 -23.84 7.61
N GLY A 53 -28.27 -22.91 8.33
CA GLY A 53 -27.86 -23.09 9.73
C GLY A 53 -26.54 -23.84 9.94
N TYR A 54 -25.74 -24.02 8.89
CA TYR A 54 -24.45 -24.71 8.95
C TYR A 54 -23.27 -23.74 9.05
N ALA A 55 -22.17 -24.21 9.64
CA ALA A 55 -20.95 -23.45 9.76
C ALA A 55 -20.27 -23.19 8.41
N ALA A 56 -19.74 -21.98 8.23
CA ALA A 56 -18.92 -21.63 7.08
C ALA A 56 -17.59 -22.42 7.05
N GLU A 57 -17.14 -22.74 5.83
CA GLU A 57 -15.88 -23.41 5.56
C GLU A 57 -14.98 -22.48 4.74
N TYR A 58 -13.82 -22.11 5.28
CA TYR A 58 -12.92 -21.17 4.65
C TYR A 58 -11.81 -21.91 3.90
N ALA A 59 -11.74 -21.75 2.58
CA ALA A 59 -10.65 -22.24 1.75
C ALA A 59 -9.48 -21.25 1.66
N SER A 60 -9.25 -20.43 2.69
CA SER A 60 -8.27 -19.33 2.67
C SER A 60 -6.86 -19.80 2.31
N ALA A 61 -6.41 -20.92 2.89
CA ALA A 61 -5.10 -21.51 2.59
C ALA A 61 -4.95 -21.91 1.10
N ASP A 62 -6.01 -22.42 0.49
CA ASP A 62 -6.01 -22.87 -0.91
C ASP A 62 -6.10 -21.71 -1.90
N ILE A 63 -6.89 -20.68 -1.57
CA ILE A 63 -6.97 -19.41 -2.32
C ILE A 63 -5.62 -18.69 -2.31
N LEU A 64 -4.94 -18.65 -1.16
CA LEU A 64 -3.60 -18.06 -1.01
C LEU A 64 -2.51 -18.86 -1.74
N ALA A 65 -2.68 -20.19 -1.82
CA ALA A 65 -1.75 -21.07 -2.54
C ALA A 65 -1.93 -21.04 -4.07
N THR A 66 -3.08 -20.60 -4.58
CA THR A 66 -3.36 -20.56 -6.02
C THR A 66 -2.64 -19.37 -6.69
N PRO A 67 -1.90 -19.54 -7.81
CA PRO A 67 -1.24 -18.44 -8.51
C PRO A 67 -2.24 -17.48 -9.16
N ASP A 68 -2.11 -16.16 -8.95
CA ASP A 68 -3.00 -15.15 -9.53
C ASP A 68 -2.63 -14.87 -11.00
N ARG A 69 -3.56 -15.06 -11.94
CA ARG A 69 -3.34 -14.97 -13.39
C ARG A 69 -4.25 -13.98 -14.11
N THR A 70 -5.21 -13.36 -13.40
CA THR A 70 -6.21 -12.46 -13.99
C THR A 70 -5.92 -10.97 -13.81
N GLY A 71 -4.83 -10.61 -13.13
CA GLY A 71 -4.27 -9.26 -13.12
C GLY A 71 -3.09 -9.17 -14.08
N GLY A 72 -3.19 -8.30 -15.10
CA GLY A 72 -2.05 -7.94 -15.94
C GLY A 72 -0.92 -7.38 -15.08
N GLY A 73 0.09 -8.20 -14.81
CA GLY A 73 1.22 -7.88 -13.95
C GLY A 73 2.07 -9.12 -13.75
N SER A 74 3.16 -9.18 -14.50
CA SER A 74 4.03 -10.33 -14.69
C SER A 74 4.52 -11.01 -13.39
N GLY A 75 4.29 -12.32 -13.27
CA GLY A 75 5.32 -13.29 -12.88
C GLY A 75 5.40 -13.76 -11.42
N GLY A 76 5.21 -15.07 -11.21
CA GLY A 76 5.87 -15.79 -10.10
C GLY A 76 5.11 -16.99 -9.55
N GLY A 77 5.28 -18.17 -10.16
CA GLY A 77 4.87 -19.45 -9.57
C GLY A 77 5.82 -19.93 -8.45
N GLY A 78 5.31 -20.79 -7.57
CA GLY A 78 6.08 -21.51 -6.54
C GLY A 78 5.26 -21.70 -5.27
N SER A 79 4.49 -22.79 -5.15
CA SER A 79 4.91 -24.05 -4.52
C SER A 79 5.06 -23.96 -3.00
N ALA A 80 4.26 -24.78 -2.30
CA ALA A 80 4.46 -25.13 -0.91
C ALA A 80 5.82 -25.82 -0.77
N SER A 81 6.83 -25.03 -0.45
CA SER A 81 8.12 -25.47 0.06
C SER A 81 8.51 -24.44 1.09
N SER A 82 8.96 -24.90 2.25
CA SER A 82 9.68 -24.12 3.25
C SER A 82 10.60 -23.10 2.56
N ASN A 83 10.22 -21.84 2.50
CA ASN A 83 11.04 -20.80 1.91
C ASN A 83 11.08 -19.63 2.90
N ARG A 84 12.20 -19.53 3.61
CA ARG A 84 12.77 -18.21 3.91
C ARG A 84 12.61 -17.41 2.62
N THR A 85 11.95 -16.25 2.70
CA THR A 85 11.87 -15.24 1.64
C THR A 85 13.09 -15.33 0.73
N GLY A 86 12.92 -15.96 -0.43
CA GLY A 86 13.99 -16.34 -1.34
C GLY A 86 14.47 -15.13 -2.11
N PHE A 87 15.05 -14.16 -1.41
CA PHE A 87 15.83 -13.11 -2.04
C PHE A 87 17.06 -13.78 -2.66
N SER A 88 17.01 -14.03 -3.97
CA SER A 88 18.16 -14.51 -4.73
C SER A 88 18.65 -13.37 -5.62
N TYR A 89 19.94 -13.10 -5.58
CA TYR A 89 20.64 -12.22 -6.51
C TYR A 89 21.60 -13.06 -7.33
N ALA A 90 21.98 -12.55 -8.51
CA ALA A 90 23.00 -13.20 -9.33
C ALA A 90 24.29 -13.40 -8.52
N THR A 91 25.06 -14.44 -8.81
CA THR A 91 26.34 -14.69 -8.13
C THR A 91 27.29 -13.52 -8.39
N ALA A 92 28.11 -13.16 -7.38
CA ALA A 92 29.12 -12.12 -7.55
C ALA A 92 30.08 -12.48 -8.69
N PRO A 93 30.48 -11.51 -9.52
CA PRO A 93 31.54 -11.75 -10.50
C PRO A 93 32.82 -12.15 -9.77
N SER A 94 33.57 -13.07 -10.35
CA SER A 94 34.89 -13.49 -9.87
C SER A 94 35.98 -12.95 -10.79
N TYR A 95 37.10 -12.55 -10.23
CA TYR A 95 38.27 -12.15 -11.00
C TYR A 95 39.28 -13.28 -11.13
N ALA A 96 39.72 -13.52 -12.35
CA ALA A 96 40.89 -14.32 -12.67
C ALA A 96 41.64 -13.60 -13.78
N SER A 97 42.90 -13.23 -13.52
CA SER A 97 43.73 -12.58 -14.53
C SER A 97 43.98 -13.52 -15.69
N LYS A 98 43.85 -12.99 -16.91
CA LYS A 98 44.20 -13.70 -18.15
C LYS A 98 45.68 -13.53 -18.52
N TYR A 99 46.35 -12.57 -17.89
CA TYR A 99 47.69 -12.12 -18.25
C TYR A 99 48.75 -12.47 -17.19
N GLN A 100 48.34 -12.93 -16.00
CA GLN A 100 49.24 -13.22 -14.88
C GLN A 100 50.37 -14.16 -15.28
N ASP A 101 50.06 -15.28 -15.93
CA ASP A 101 51.07 -16.25 -16.35
C ASP A 101 52.10 -15.62 -17.33
N LEU A 102 51.63 -14.78 -18.26
CA LEU A 102 52.49 -14.07 -19.21
C LEU A 102 53.34 -12.99 -18.53
N ILE A 103 52.76 -12.27 -17.56
CA ILE A 103 53.46 -11.27 -16.75
C ILE A 103 54.57 -11.95 -15.95
N ASP A 104 54.28 -13.09 -15.32
CA ASP A 104 55.24 -13.84 -14.52
C ASP A 104 56.36 -14.43 -15.38
N GLU A 105 56.03 -15.01 -16.54
CA GLU A 105 57.00 -15.53 -17.49
C GLU A 105 57.95 -14.43 -17.99
N LEU A 106 57.39 -13.30 -18.45
CA LEU A 106 58.19 -12.21 -19.00
C LEU A 106 59.03 -11.52 -17.92
N THR A 107 58.45 -11.30 -16.73
CA THR A 107 59.18 -10.81 -15.56
C THR A 107 60.33 -11.75 -15.20
N GLY A 108 60.07 -13.06 -15.18
CA GLY A 108 61.09 -14.09 -14.99
C GLY A 108 62.20 -14.00 -16.04
N SER A 109 61.86 -13.82 -17.32
CA SER A 109 62.85 -13.70 -18.40
C SER A 109 63.74 -12.44 -18.28
N ILE A 110 63.19 -11.34 -17.75
CA ILE A 110 63.92 -10.09 -17.51
C ILE A 110 64.85 -10.24 -16.29
N LEU A 111 64.33 -10.81 -15.20
CA LEU A 111 65.08 -10.97 -13.94
C LEU A 111 66.13 -12.08 -14.02
N GLY A 112 65.84 -13.15 -14.74
CA GLY A 112 66.72 -14.30 -14.95
C GLY A 112 67.72 -14.13 -16.10
N ARG A 113 67.81 -12.92 -16.68
CA ARG A 113 68.67 -12.66 -17.83
C ARG A 113 70.15 -12.79 -17.47
N GLU A 114 70.89 -13.52 -18.29
CA GLU A 114 72.35 -13.63 -18.15
C GLU A 114 73.01 -12.27 -18.39
N LYS A 115 74.12 -12.02 -17.68
CA LYS A 115 74.91 -10.81 -17.88
C LYS A 115 75.51 -10.80 -19.29
N PHE A 116 75.56 -9.62 -19.90
CA PHE A 116 76.20 -9.45 -21.20
C PHE A 116 77.64 -9.97 -21.20
N SER A 117 77.95 -10.79 -22.18
CA SER A 117 79.29 -11.30 -22.48
C SER A 117 79.45 -11.37 -23.99
N TYR A 118 80.66 -11.08 -24.48
CA TYR A 118 80.98 -11.11 -25.91
C TYR A 118 82.27 -11.90 -26.12
N ASP A 119 82.18 -12.94 -26.95
CA ASP A 119 83.31 -13.75 -27.38
C ASP A 119 83.44 -13.67 -28.91
N PRO A 120 84.49 -13.00 -29.44
CA PRO A 120 84.72 -12.89 -30.87
C PRO A 120 84.76 -14.24 -31.58
N GLU A 121 85.29 -15.28 -30.93
CA GLU A 121 85.45 -16.58 -31.59
C GLU A 121 84.10 -17.29 -31.80
N THR A 122 83.06 -16.88 -31.08
CA THR A 122 81.70 -17.40 -31.26
C THR A 122 80.83 -16.53 -32.17
N ASP A 123 81.25 -15.29 -32.48
CA ASP A 123 80.50 -14.37 -33.34
C ASP A 123 80.68 -14.73 -34.82
N PRO A 124 79.62 -15.14 -35.54
CA PRO A 124 79.69 -15.44 -36.96
C PRO A 124 80.20 -14.27 -37.81
N THR A 125 79.89 -13.04 -37.44
CA THR A 125 80.31 -11.82 -38.14
C THR A 125 81.81 -11.61 -37.99
N TYR A 126 82.35 -11.82 -36.79
CA TYR A 126 83.79 -11.77 -36.55
C TYR A 126 84.52 -12.85 -37.34
N GLN A 127 83.97 -14.08 -37.41
CA GLN A 127 84.58 -15.16 -38.19
C GLN A 127 84.67 -14.81 -39.69
N ILE A 128 83.63 -14.18 -40.25
CA ILE A 128 83.65 -13.69 -41.64
C ILE A 128 84.76 -12.65 -41.82
N TYR A 129 84.89 -11.67 -40.92
CA TYR A 129 85.97 -10.69 -40.99
C TYR A 129 87.34 -11.35 -40.83
N LYS A 130 87.50 -12.26 -39.88
CA LYS A 130 88.76 -12.98 -39.63
C LYS A 130 89.25 -13.69 -40.88
N ASP A 131 88.38 -14.40 -41.59
CA ASP A 131 88.70 -15.06 -42.85
C ASP A 131 89.12 -14.06 -43.94
N GLN A 132 88.40 -12.95 -44.08
CA GLN A 132 88.69 -11.92 -45.08
C GLN A 132 90.03 -11.22 -44.81
N TYR A 133 90.26 -10.77 -43.58
CA TYR A 133 91.49 -10.10 -43.18
C TYR A 133 92.70 -11.03 -43.19
N THR A 134 92.52 -12.32 -42.86
CA THR A 134 93.60 -13.32 -42.97
C THR A 134 94.01 -13.53 -44.41
N LYS A 135 93.05 -13.70 -45.33
CA LYS A 135 93.35 -13.83 -46.77
C LYS A 135 93.99 -12.56 -47.33
N ALA A 136 93.49 -11.39 -46.95
CA ALA A 136 94.06 -10.10 -47.37
C ALA A 136 95.47 -9.89 -46.83
N GLY A 137 95.71 -10.22 -45.57
CA GLY A 137 97.04 -10.16 -44.95
C GLY A 137 98.02 -11.12 -45.61
N GLN A 138 97.62 -12.36 -45.89
CA GLN A 138 98.46 -13.34 -46.61
C GLN A 138 98.84 -12.83 -47.99
N LYS A 139 97.87 -12.31 -48.74
CA LYS A 139 98.13 -11.71 -50.05
C LYS A 139 99.07 -10.50 -49.95
N ALA A 140 98.86 -9.60 -48.99
CA ALA A 140 99.72 -8.44 -48.78
C ALA A 140 101.16 -8.84 -48.37
N MET A 141 101.29 -9.91 -47.59
CA MET A 141 102.57 -10.52 -47.25
C MET A 141 103.27 -11.06 -48.50
N GLU A 142 102.58 -11.84 -49.33
CA GLU A 142 103.10 -12.38 -50.59
C GLU A 142 103.51 -11.27 -51.56
N ASP A 143 102.65 -10.25 -51.73
CA ASP A 143 102.91 -9.09 -52.59
C ASP A 143 104.13 -8.30 -52.10
N THR A 144 104.26 -8.07 -50.79
CA THR A 144 105.41 -7.37 -50.20
C THR A 144 106.68 -8.20 -50.35
N LEU A 145 106.60 -9.51 -50.12
CA LEU A 145 107.73 -10.43 -50.25
C LEU A 145 108.22 -10.47 -51.69
N GLY A 146 107.30 -10.58 -52.66
CA GLY A 146 107.60 -10.57 -54.08
C GLY A 146 108.24 -9.25 -54.52
N GLN A 147 107.67 -8.11 -54.11
CA GLN A 147 108.20 -6.79 -54.45
C GLN A 147 109.58 -6.53 -53.84
N VAL A 148 109.79 -6.86 -52.57
CA VAL A 148 111.10 -6.66 -51.91
C VAL A 148 112.13 -7.63 -52.49
N SER A 149 111.77 -8.90 -52.71
CA SER A 149 112.68 -9.90 -53.30
C SER A 149 113.07 -9.54 -54.74
N ALA A 150 112.16 -8.99 -55.54
CA ALA A 150 112.45 -8.48 -56.88
C ALA A 150 113.46 -7.32 -56.84
N ARG A 151 113.35 -6.42 -55.85
CA ARG A 151 114.29 -5.31 -55.65
C ARG A 151 115.67 -5.75 -55.13
N THR A 152 115.75 -6.89 -54.44
CA THR A 152 117.01 -7.47 -53.92
C THR A 152 117.64 -8.52 -54.84
N GLY A 153 117.22 -8.59 -56.11
CA GLY A 153 117.82 -9.48 -57.10
C GLY A 153 117.38 -10.95 -57.02
N GLY A 154 116.18 -11.22 -56.50
CA GLY A 154 115.58 -12.56 -56.41
C GLY A 154 115.90 -13.33 -55.13
N LEU A 155 116.70 -12.75 -54.23
CA LEU A 155 117.00 -13.36 -52.93
C LEU A 155 116.00 -12.91 -51.87
N ALA A 156 115.23 -13.86 -51.32
CA ALA A 156 114.43 -13.65 -50.12
C ALA A 156 115.36 -13.33 -48.95
N SER A 157 115.52 -12.04 -48.66
CA SER A 157 116.36 -11.56 -47.57
C SER A 157 115.60 -11.56 -46.24
N SER A 158 116.31 -11.58 -45.12
CA SER A 158 115.73 -11.39 -43.79
C SER A 158 114.92 -10.08 -43.68
N TYR A 159 115.32 -9.06 -44.45
CA TYR A 159 114.58 -7.81 -44.61
C TYR A 159 113.24 -8.01 -45.33
N ALA A 160 113.21 -8.79 -46.42
CA ALA A 160 111.98 -9.10 -47.15
C ALA A 160 110.98 -9.88 -46.27
N GLY A 161 111.45 -10.85 -45.48
CA GLY A 161 110.61 -11.55 -44.51
C GLY A 161 110.04 -10.63 -43.43
N THR A 162 110.87 -9.73 -42.88
CA THR A 162 110.44 -8.75 -41.86
C THR A 162 109.40 -7.77 -42.40
N ALA A 163 109.63 -7.19 -43.58
CA ALA A 163 108.70 -6.24 -44.21
C ALA A 163 107.36 -6.91 -44.57
N SER A 164 107.39 -8.15 -45.03
CA SER A 164 106.18 -8.91 -45.38
C SER A 164 105.36 -9.28 -44.14
N GLN A 165 106.03 -9.67 -43.05
CA GLN A 165 105.38 -9.92 -41.78
C GLN A 165 104.76 -8.64 -41.19
N GLN A 166 105.41 -7.48 -41.36
CA GLN A 166 104.82 -6.20 -40.97
C GLN A 166 103.53 -5.90 -41.74
N ALA A 167 103.48 -6.18 -43.04
CA ALA A 167 102.27 -6.03 -43.84
C ALA A 167 101.14 -6.96 -43.34
N TYR A 168 101.43 -8.23 -43.08
CA TYR A 168 100.46 -9.18 -42.50
C TYR A 168 99.94 -8.69 -41.14
N ASN A 169 100.85 -8.29 -40.25
CA ASN A 169 100.51 -7.83 -38.90
C ASN A 169 99.64 -6.56 -38.93
N GLY A 170 99.78 -5.70 -39.94
CA GLY A 170 98.91 -4.54 -40.16
C GLY A 170 97.44 -4.96 -40.34
N TYR A 171 97.16 -5.90 -41.25
CA TYR A 171 95.82 -6.44 -41.46
C TYR A 171 95.26 -7.14 -40.21
N MET A 172 96.10 -7.88 -39.47
CA MET A 172 95.68 -8.49 -38.20
C MET A 172 95.34 -7.45 -37.13
N SER A 173 96.06 -6.32 -37.10
CA SER A 173 95.75 -5.20 -36.20
C SER A 173 94.44 -4.51 -36.58
N GLU A 174 94.13 -4.39 -37.87
CA GLU A 174 92.84 -3.87 -38.33
C GLU A 174 91.69 -4.80 -37.97
N LEU A 175 91.88 -6.12 -38.10
CA LEU A 175 90.91 -7.11 -37.62
C LEU A 175 90.68 -7.00 -36.11
N ALA A 176 91.75 -6.86 -35.32
CA ALA A 176 91.65 -6.67 -33.88
C ALA A 176 90.88 -5.38 -33.52
N ALA A 177 91.01 -4.33 -34.34
CA ALA A 177 90.26 -3.09 -34.17
C ALA A 177 88.75 -3.23 -34.43
N LYS A 178 88.30 -4.31 -35.10
CA LYS A 178 86.87 -4.63 -35.26
C LYS A 178 86.22 -5.29 -34.05
N ILE A 179 87.02 -5.86 -33.15
CA ILE A 179 86.51 -6.53 -31.94
C ILE A 179 85.68 -5.58 -31.08
N PRO A 180 86.15 -4.36 -30.72
CA PRO A 180 85.36 -3.43 -29.92
C PRO A 180 84.09 -2.95 -30.64
N GLU A 181 84.13 -2.75 -31.96
CA GLU A 181 82.96 -2.34 -32.74
C GLU A 181 81.85 -3.40 -32.70
N LEU A 182 82.20 -4.67 -32.90
CA LEU A 182 81.25 -5.78 -32.85
C LEU A 182 80.73 -6.04 -31.44
N GLN A 183 81.60 -5.93 -30.43
CA GLN A 183 81.18 -6.00 -29.04
C GLN A 183 80.14 -4.93 -28.69
N GLN A 184 80.34 -3.70 -29.17
CA GLN A 184 79.40 -2.62 -28.96
C GLN A 184 78.05 -2.90 -29.66
N MET A 185 78.07 -3.37 -30.92
CA MET A 185 76.85 -3.75 -31.63
C MET A 185 76.08 -4.87 -30.91
N ALA A 186 76.80 -5.91 -30.44
CA ALA A 186 76.21 -6.99 -29.66
C ALA A 186 75.58 -6.49 -28.35
N TYR A 187 76.23 -5.52 -27.69
CA TYR A 187 75.70 -4.89 -26.49
C TYR A 187 74.44 -4.06 -26.78
N GLU A 188 74.42 -3.30 -27.88
CA GLU A 188 73.25 -2.53 -28.31
C GLU A 188 72.07 -3.46 -28.61
N MET A 189 72.30 -4.57 -29.32
CA MET A 189 71.27 -5.60 -29.53
C MET A 189 70.78 -6.23 -28.23
N TYR A 190 71.71 -6.51 -27.30
CA TYR A 190 71.38 -7.00 -25.96
C TYR A 190 70.52 -5.99 -25.19
N MET A 191 70.81 -4.69 -25.26
CA MET A 191 69.97 -3.69 -24.59
C MET A 191 68.62 -3.49 -25.28
N ALA A 192 68.57 -3.51 -26.60
CA ALA A 192 67.33 -3.41 -27.36
C ALA A 192 66.36 -4.56 -27.04
N ASP A 193 66.86 -5.80 -26.91
CA ASP A 193 66.05 -6.96 -26.48
C ASP A 193 65.48 -6.77 -25.06
N LEU A 194 66.27 -6.22 -24.13
CA LEU A 194 65.81 -5.95 -22.77
C LEU A 194 64.73 -4.87 -22.74
N ASP A 195 64.93 -3.79 -23.48
CA ASP A 195 63.97 -2.69 -23.54
C ASP A 195 62.68 -3.11 -24.24
N GLY A 196 62.76 -3.97 -25.27
CA GLY A 196 61.61 -4.62 -25.88
C GLY A 196 60.80 -5.43 -24.87
N LYS A 197 61.45 -6.34 -24.13
CA LYS A 197 60.80 -7.13 -23.07
C LYS A 197 60.17 -6.27 -21.97
N ARG A 198 60.83 -5.17 -21.57
CA ARG A 198 60.27 -4.22 -20.59
C ARG A 198 59.04 -3.49 -21.14
N SER A 199 59.06 -3.13 -22.43
CA SER A 199 57.90 -2.54 -23.10
C SER A 199 56.72 -3.50 -23.15
N ASP A 200 56.97 -4.76 -23.52
CA ASP A 200 55.94 -5.81 -23.55
C ASP A 200 55.35 -6.06 -22.16
N LEU A 201 56.19 -6.07 -21.12
CA LEU A 201 55.74 -6.19 -19.74
C LEU A 201 54.87 -5.00 -19.33
N SER A 202 55.26 -3.78 -19.69
CA SER A 202 54.46 -2.59 -19.41
C SER A 202 53.12 -2.63 -20.12
N MET A 203 53.07 -3.16 -21.35
CA MET A 203 51.82 -3.37 -22.09
C MET A 203 50.93 -4.40 -21.39
N LEU A 204 51.48 -5.55 -21.00
CA LEU A 204 50.73 -6.59 -20.28
C LEU A 204 50.18 -6.07 -18.94
N MET A 205 50.97 -5.32 -18.18
CA MET A 205 50.50 -4.67 -16.96
C MET A 205 49.39 -3.66 -17.22
N GLY A 206 49.44 -2.93 -18.34
CA GLY A 206 48.37 -2.04 -18.78
C GLY A 206 47.08 -2.77 -19.11
N LEU A 207 47.17 -3.90 -19.82
CA LEU A 207 46.03 -4.76 -20.13
C LEU A 207 45.42 -5.38 -18.86
N GLU A 208 46.27 -5.85 -17.94
CA GLU A 208 45.86 -6.39 -16.63
C GLU A 208 45.13 -5.34 -15.79
N SER A 209 45.67 -4.13 -15.71
CA SER A 209 45.02 -3.01 -15.01
C SER A 209 43.66 -2.67 -15.62
N SER A 210 43.55 -2.70 -16.95
CA SER A 210 42.28 -2.48 -17.64
C SER A 210 41.26 -3.60 -17.37
N ASP A 211 41.67 -4.87 -17.43
CA ASP A 211 40.77 -6.01 -17.17
C ASP A 211 40.31 -6.03 -15.71
N TYR A 212 41.23 -5.76 -14.77
CA TYR A 212 40.90 -5.60 -13.36
C TYR A 212 39.96 -4.41 -13.11
N GLY A 213 40.15 -3.30 -13.83
CA GLY A 213 39.24 -2.15 -13.80
C GLY A 213 37.82 -2.52 -14.24
N ARG A 214 37.67 -3.29 -15.33
CA ARG A 214 36.35 -3.78 -15.77
C ARG A 214 35.73 -4.73 -14.75
N TYR A 215 36.53 -5.55 -14.08
CA TYR A 215 36.04 -6.39 -12.99
C TYR A 215 35.53 -5.55 -11.80
N GLN A 216 36.28 -4.52 -11.40
CA GLN A 216 35.85 -3.58 -10.36
C GLN A 216 34.52 -2.90 -10.73
N ASP A 217 34.37 -2.47 -11.99
CA ASP A 217 33.12 -1.89 -12.49
C ASP A 217 31.96 -2.90 -12.44
N ALA A 218 32.19 -4.13 -12.91
CA ALA A 218 31.19 -5.19 -12.87
C ALA A 218 30.79 -5.56 -11.43
N LEU A 219 31.74 -5.56 -10.49
CA LEU A 219 31.48 -5.79 -9.07
C LEU A 219 30.71 -4.62 -8.44
N GLY A 220 31.02 -3.39 -8.82
CA GLY A 220 30.27 -2.19 -8.42
C GLY A 220 28.83 -2.22 -8.90
N GLN A 221 28.62 -2.58 -10.18
CA GLN A 221 27.30 -2.78 -10.76
C GLN A 221 26.54 -3.89 -10.03
N TRP A 222 27.18 -5.04 -9.82
CA TRP A 222 26.60 -6.15 -9.08
C TRP A 222 26.14 -5.76 -7.67
N ASN A 223 26.96 -4.99 -6.94
CA ASN A 223 26.59 -4.49 -5.61
C ASN A 223 25.38 -3.54 -5.67
N THR A 224 25.31 -2.70 -6.71
CA THR A 224 24.21 -1.76 -6.95
C THR A 224 22.92 -2.51 -7.26
N ASP A 225 22.97 -3.46 -8.18
CA ASP A 225 21.81 -4.29 -8.57
C ASP A 225 21.32 -5.13 -7.39
N ARG A 226 22.24 -5.70 -6.60
CA ARG A 226 21.90 -6.43 -5.37
C ARG A 226 21.19 -5.53 -4.37
N SER A 227 21.71 -4.31 -4.13
CA SER A 227 21.11 -3.35 -3.20
C SER A 227 19.72 -2.91 -3.67
N PHE A 228 19.59 -2.62 -4.96
CA PHE A 228 18.31 -2.26 -5.58
C PHE A 228 17.28 -3.39 -5.45
N ALA A 229 17.65 -4.62 -5.83
CA ALA A 229 16.77 -5.78 -5.71
C ALA A 229 16.36 -6.04 -4.25
N TYR A 230 17.27 -5.82 -3.30
CA TYR A 230 16.97 -5.95 -1.88
C TYR A 230 15.96 -4.88 -1.42
N GLY A 231 16.15 -3.62 -1.83
CA GLY A 231 15.22 -2.53 -1.58
C GLY A 231 13.82 -2.82 -2.13
N ALA A 232 13.74 -3.20 -3.41
CA ALA A 232 12.47 -3.58 -4.05
C ALA A 232 11.79 -4.76 -3.34
N SER A 233 12.56 -5.75 -2.90
CA SER A 233 12.02 -6.90 -2.14
C SER A 233 11.45 -6.49 -0.79
N ARG A 234 12.12 -5.55 -0.10
CA ARG A 234 11.64 -4.98 1.17
C ARG A 234 10.37 -4.17 0.95
N ASP A 235 10.31 -3.37 -0.10
CA ASP A 235 9.16 -2.53 -0.40
C ASP A 235 7.94 -3.39 -0.78
N ALA A 236 8.13 -4.43 -1.58
CA ALA A 236 7.09 -5.43 -1.86
C ALA A 236 6.58 -6.16 -0.60
N LEU A 237 7.45 -6.38 0.40
CA LEU A 237 7.03 -6.91 1.69
C LEU A 237 6.23 -5.89 2.51
N ALA A 238 6.61 -4.61 2.46
CA ALA A 238 5.88 -3.53 3.11
C ALA A 238 4.48 -3.37 2.50
N ASP A 239 4.37 -3.35 1.18
CA ASP A 239 3.10 -3.28 0.46
C ASP A 239 2.19 -4.46 0.82
N ARG A 240 2.76 -5.68 0.86
CA ARG A 240 2.00 -6.87 1.29
C ARG A 240 1.49 -6.74 2.73
N ARG A 241 2.26 -6.13 3.64
CA ARG A 241 1.80 -5.89 5.02
C ARG A 241 0.69 -4.87 5.05
N TYR A 242 0.84 -3.78 4.30
CA TYR A 242 -0.19 -2.74 4.16
C TYR A 242 -1.50 -3.33 3.62
N ASP A 243 -1.44 -4.11 2.54
CA ASP A 243 -2.62 -4.76 1.96
C ASP A 243 -3.30 -5.70 2.97
N ASN A 244 -2.52 -6.48 3.72
CA ASN A 244 -3.07 -7.38 4.74
C ASN A 244 -3.78 -6.59 5.85
N GLU A 245 -3.17 -5.49 6.30
CA GLU A 245 -3.72 -4.64 7.36
C GLU A 245 -4.99 -3.90 6.88
N TRP A 246 -4.97 -3.37 5.66
CA TRP A 246 -6.13 -2.74 5.03
C TRP A 246 -7.29 -3.75 4.89
N ASN A 247 -7.01 -4.94 4.36
CA ASN A 247 -8.03 -5.99 4.21
C ASN A 247 -8.60 -6.43 5.57
N TYR A 248 -7.77 -6.49 6.61
CA TYR A 248 -8.22 -6.78 7.96
C TYR A 248 -9.18 -5.70 8.48
N GLN A 249 -8.87 -4.42 8.27
CA GLN A 249 -9.76 -3.32 8.66
C GLN A 249 -11.10 -3.37 7.91
N VAL A 250 -11.07 -3.55 6.59
CA VAL A 250 -12.29 -3.68 5.78
C VAL A 250 -13.15 -4.85 6.27
N GLY A 251 -12.55 -5.99 6.59
CA GLY A 251 -13.28 -7.13 7.15
C GLY A 251 -13.93 -6.81 8.51
N ARG A 252 -13.24 -6.05 9.37
CA ARG A 252 -13.78 -5.60 10.66
C ARG A 252 -14.98 -4.66 10.46
N ASP A 253 -14.87 -3.73 9.52
CA ASP A 253 -15.92 -2.75 9.24
C ASP A 253 -17.17 -3.43 8.68
N GLN A 254 -17.01 -4.40 7.76
CA GLN A 254 -18.13 -5.20 7.25
C GLN A 254 -18.88 -5.93 8.38
N ILE A 255 -18.16 -6.52 9.34
CA ILE A 255 -18.78 -7.17 10.49
C ILE A 255 -19.48 -6.15 11.39
N SER A 256 -18.92 -4.95 11.53
CA SER A 256 -19.54 -3.86 12.29
C SER A 256 -20.85 -3.41 11.65
N ASP A 257 -20.86 -3.21 10.34
CA ASP A 257 -22.03 -2.80 9.57
C ASP A 257 -23.12 -3.87 9.62
N GLN A 258 -22.76 -5.16 9.51
CA GLN A 258 -23.71 -6.25 9.67
C GLN A 258 -24.36 -6.25 11.05
N ARG A 259 -23.57 -6.12 12.13
CA ARG A 259 -24.13 -6.04 13.49
C ARG A 259 -25.07 -4.86 13.67
N TYR A 260 -24.73 -3.71 13.09
CA TYR A 260 -25.58 -2.53 13.11
C TYR A 260 -26.91 -2.76 12.37
N GLN A 261 -26.86 -3.40 11.20
CA GLN A 261 -28.07 -3.76 10.44
C GLN A 261 -28.94 -4.76 11.19
N ASP A 262 -28.34 -5.77 11.82
CA ASP A 262 -29.06 -6.76 12.63
C ASP A 262 -29.71 -6.11 13.86
N GLU A 263 -28.98 -5.24 14.57
CA GLU A 263 -29.48 -4.56 15.76
C GLU A 263 -30.61 -3.57 15.42
N THR A 264 -30.47 -2.82 14.33
CA THR A 264 -31.55 -1.94 13.85
C THR A 264 -32.77 -2.72 13.36
N ALA A 265 -32.58 -3.87 12.69
CA ALA A 265 -33.67 -4.75 12.30
C ALA A 265 -34.40 -5.33 13.53
N TYR A 266 -33.64 -5.79 14.53
CA TYR A 266 -34.18 -6.28 15.79
C TYR A 266 -34.99 -5.20 16.52
N ASN A 267 -34.46 -3.97 16.63
CA ASN A 267 -35.17 -2.87 17.29
C ASN A 267 -36.47 -2.52 16.55
N ARG A 268 -36.46 -2.44 15.21
CA ARG A 268 -37.70 -2.24 14.43
C ARG A 268 -38.74 -3.34 14.66
N GLU A 269 -38.29 -4.59 14.82
CA GLU A 269 -39.19 -5.69 15.11
C GLU A 269 -39.77 -5.61 16.53
N GLN A 270 -38.98 -5.19 17.52
CA GLN A 270 -39.46 -4.94 18.88
C GLN A 270 -40.50 -3.83 18.90
N ASP A 271 -40.23 -2.71 18.24
CA ASP A 271 -41.16 -1.58 18.13
C ASP A 271 -42.46 -2.01 17.45
N ARG A 272 -42.38 -2.83 16.38
CA ARG A 272 -43.56 -3.41 15.72
C ARG A 272 -44.39 -4.25 16.69
N LYS A 273 -43.77 -5.16 17.45
CA LYS A 273 -44.48 -6.01 18.42
C LYS A 273 -45.12 -5.18 19.53
N ALA A 274 -44.42 -4.16 20.02
CA ALA A 274 -44.99 -3.24 21.01
C ALA A 274 -46.23 -2.51 20.47
N TRP A 275 -46.17 -2.05 19.21
CA TRP A 275 -47.31 -1.42 18.55
C TRP A 275 -48.48 -2.38 18.31
N GLU A 276 -48.20 -3.63 17.90
CA GLU A 276 -49.20 -4.69 17.76
C GLU A 276 -49.92 -4.98 19.10
N HIS A 277 -49.17 -5.13 20.20
CA HIS A 277 -49.74 -5.33 21.52
C HIS A 277 -50.59 -4.13 21.99
N GLN A 278 -50.15 -2.90 21.71
CA GLN A 278 -50.92 -1.71 22.03
C GLN A 278 -52.22 -1.66 21.22
N ALA A 279 -52.17 -1.93 19.92
CA ALA A 279 -53.35 -1.97 19.06
C ALA A 279 -54.36 -3.05 19.49
N GLU A 280 -53.87 -4.20 19.96
CA GLU A 280 -54.70 -5.28 20.53
C GLU A 280 -55.37 -4.84 21.85
N SER A 281 -54.63 -4.18 22.75
CA SER A 281 -55.17 -3.60 23.98
C SER A 281 -56.25 -2.55 23.68
N ASP A 282 -55.99 -1.62 22.76
CA ASP A 282 -56.94 -0.58 22.36
C ASP A 282 -58.18 -1.17 21.68
N ALA A 283 -58.04 -2.27 20.95
CA ALA A 283 -59.18 -3.01 20.40
C ALA A 283 -60.02 -3.66 21.51
N TRP A 284 -59.36 -4.26 22.50
CA TRP A 284 -60.01 -4.85 23.67
C TRP A 284 -60.79 -3.80 24.48
N ASP A 285 -60.17 -2.67 24.79
CA ASP A 285 -60.79 -1.56 25.53
C ASP A 285 -62.00 -0.98 24.77
N ARG A 286 -61.88 -0.78 23.46
CA ARG A 286 -63.01 -0.33 22.62
C ARG A 286 -64.16 -1.34 22.61
N ALA A 287 -63.87 -2.63 22.47
CA ALA A 287 -64.87 -3.68 22.50
C ALA A 287 -65.59 -3.73 23.86
N MET A 288 -64.84 -3.61 24.96
CA MET A 288 -65.36 -3.58 26.32
C MET A 288 -66.24 -2.35 26.58
N ALA A 289 -65.79 -1.16 26.16
CA ALA A 289 -66.55 0.09 26.27
C ALA A 289 -67.85 0.04 25.46
N ASN A 290 -67.80 -0.46 24.22
CA ASN A 290 -68.99 -0.63 23.38
C ASN A 290 -69.99 -1.62 24.01
N TRP A 291 -69.49 -2.71 24.61
CA TRP A 291 -70.34 -3.68 25.31
C TRP A 291 -71.03 -3.06 26.53
N GLN A 292 -70.32 -2.27 27.33
CA GLN A 292 -70.90 -1.54 28.46
C GLN A 292 -71.97 -0.53 28.00
N MET A 293 -71.70 0.21 26.92
CA MET A 293 -72.61 1.23 26.38
C MET A 293 -73.88 0.66 25.74
N THR A 294 -73.74 -0.37 24.91
CA THR A 294 -74.88 -0.97 24.18
C THR A 294 -75.65 -1.98 25.03
N GLY A 295 -75.01 -2.50 26.08
CA GLY A 295 -75.58 -3.49 26.99
C GLY A 295 -75.59 -4.92 26.47
N VAL A 296 -75.29 -5.13 25.19
CA VAL A 296 -75.26 -6.45 24.53
C VAL A 296 -74.03 -6.52 23.63
N LEU A 297 -73.24 -7.58 23.74
CA LEU A 297 -72.02 -7.73 22.97
C LEU A 297 -72.34 -8.03 21.50
N ASP A 298 -71.76 -7.26 20.58
CA ASP A 298 -71.86 -7.48 19.14
C ASP A 298 -70.84 -8.51 18.63
N GLU A 299 -70.98 -8.96 17.38
CA GLU A 299 -70.09 -9.98 16.80
C GLU A 299 -68.63 -9.52 16.70
N ALA A 300 -68.41 -8.22 16.44
CA ALA A 300 -67.08 -7.64 16.35
C ALA A 300 -66.38 -7.59 17.71
N GLY A 301 -67.07 -7.15 18.77
CA GLY A 301 -66.56 -7.18 20.14
C GLY A 301 -66.39 -8.60 20.68
N ALA A 302 -67.27 -9.53 20.30
CA ALA A 302 -67.17 -10.95 20.66
C ALA A 302 -65.87 -11.60 20.16
N ALA A 303 -65.46 -11.29 18.93
CA ALA A 303 -64.21 -11.79 18.36
C ALA A 303 -62.96 -11.28 19.10
N VAL A 304 -63.00 -10.04 19.61
CA VAL A 304 -61.88 -9.41 20.34
C VAL A 304 -61.84 -9.85 21.81
N LEU A 305 -63.00 -9.95 22.47
CA LEU A 305 -63.09 -10.28 23.90
C LEU A 305 -63.09 -11.80 24.16
N GLY A 306 -63.29 -12.63 23.13
CA GLY A 306 -63.41 -14.09 23.29
C GLY A 306 -64.68 -14.53 24.03
N ILE A 307 -65.72 -13.69 24.05
CA ILE A 307 -67.00 -13.92 24.72
C ILE A 307 -68.08 -14.08 23.64
N PRO A 308 -69.06 -15.01 23.79
CA PRO A 308 -70.11 -15.18 22.78
C PRO A 308 -70.90 -13.90 22.49
N ALA A 309 -71.18 -13.64 21.21
CA ALA A 309 -72.05 -12.55 20.79
C ALA A 309 -73.45 -12.67 21.42
N GLY A 310 -74.08 -11.55 21.75
CA GLY A 310 -75.35 -11.50 22.47
C GLY A 310 -75.24 -11.57 23.99
N THR A 311 -74.03 -11.70 24.55
CA THR A 311 -73.81 -11.65 26.00
C THR A 311 -74.21 -10.26 26.54
N LYS A 312 -75.03 -10.22 27.59
CA LYS A 312 -75.52 -8.97 28.20
C LYS A 312 -74.53 -8.46 29.23
N SER A 313 -74.21 -7.16 29.21
CA SER A 313 -73.36 -6.54 30.23
C SER A 313 -74.04 -6.56 31.59
N THR A 314 -73.25 -6.57 32.67
CA THR A 314 -73.77 -6.61 34.05
C THR A 314 -74.70 -5.42 34.33
N ASP A 315 -74.34 -4.24 33.85
CA ASP A 315 -75.13 -3.02 34.04
C ASP A 315 -76.44 -3.05 33.26
N TYR A 316 -76.44 -3.59 32.03
CA TYR A 316 -77.66 -3.78 31.27
C TYR A 316 -78.58 -4.83 31.89
N GLN A 317 -78.02 -5.92 32.44
CA GLN A 317 -78.79 -6.90 33.21
C GLN A 317 -79.41 -6.27 34.46
N TYR A 318 -78.65 -5.42 35.15
CA TYR A 318 -79.12 -4.70 36.32
C TYR A 318 -80.18 -3.65 35.98
N GLN A 319 -80.02 -2.91 34.88
CA GLN A 319 -81.00 -1.93 34.40
C GLN A 319 -82.26 -2.62 33.91
N LEU A 320 -82.18 -3.78 33.23
CA LEU A 320 -83.34 -4.58 32.86
C LEU A 320 -84.09 -5.10 34.10
N ALA A 321 -83.35 -5.50 35.14
CA ALA A 321 -83.92 -5.89 36.43
C ALA A 321 -84.52 -4.70 37.20
N GLN A 322 -83.96 -3.49 37.05
CA GLN A 322 -84.53 -2.27 37.60
C GLN A 322 -85.75 -1.78 36.81
N MET A 323 -85.75 -1.88 35.47
CA MET A 323 -86.88 -1.54 34.61
C MET A 323 -88.05 -2.50 34.81
N ALA A 324 -87.77 -3.79 35.06
CA ALA A 324 -88.77 -4.74 35.54
C ALA A 324 -89.40 -4.28 36.88
N LYS A 325 -88.64 -3.58 37.73
CA LYS A 325 -89.12 -2.95 38.97
C LYS A 325 -89.74 -1.55 38.76
N MET A 326 -89.36 -0.81 37.72
CA MET A 326 -89.82 0.56 37.38
C MET A 326 -90.98 0.60 36.37
N SER A 327 -91.51 -0.56 35.94
CA SER A 327 -92.87 -0.64 35.36
C SER A 327 -93.98 -0.26 36.37
N ALA A 328 -93.60 -0.02 37.64
CA ALA A 328 -94.34 0.78 38.60
C ALA A 328 -93.62 2.13 38.83
N SER A 329 -94.29 3.23 38.49
CA SER A 329 -93.95 4.64 38.80
C SER A 329 -92.79 5.29 38.01
N GLY A 330 -93.04 6.52 37.55
CA GLY A 330 -92.20 7.23 36.59
C GLY A 330 -91.66 8.59 37.05
N SER A 331 -90.87 9.17 36.13
CA SER A 331 -90.61 10.60 35.86
C SER A 331 -89.68 11.44 36.77
N GLY A 332 -88.63 11.99 36.12
CA GLY A 332 -88.02 13.32 36.36
C GLY A 332 -86.58 13.26 36.90
N GLY A 333 -85.51 13.86 36.34
CA GLY A 333 -85.33 14.79 35.22
C GLY A 333 -84.35 15.93 35.61
N ARG A 334 -83.30 16.14 34.77
CA ARG A 334 -82.34 17.29 34.64
C ARG A 334 -80.93 17.08 35.23
N ARG A 335 -79.83 17.02 34.43
CA ARG A 335 -79.14 18.02 33.53
C ARG A 335 -78.29 19.02 34.34
N THR A 336 -77.06 19.43 34.03
CA THR A 336 -76.09 19.29 32.91
C THR A 336 -74.81 20.04 33.33
N GLY A 337 -73.65 19.79 32.71
CA GLY A 337 -72.51 20.71 32.75
C GLY A 337 -71.24 20.15 32.12
N ASP A 338 -71.21 20.08 30.79
CA ASP A 338 -70.06 19.74 29.94
C ASP A 338 -69.80 20.92 28.99
N LYS A 339 -68.53 21.12 28.60
CA LYS A 339 -68.00 21.63 27.31
C LYS A 339 -66.63 22.32 27.46
N THR A 340 -65.53 21.70 27.01
CA THR A 340 -64.92 21.63 25.64
C THR A 340 -63.95 22.78 25.33
N GLU A 341 -62.67 22.41 25.31
CA GLU A 341 -61.70 22.49 24.20
C GLU A 341 -61.77 23.56 23.08
N GLU A 342 -60.53 23.95 22.71
CA GLU A 342 -60.00 24.46 21.42
C GLU A 342 -60.09 25.95 21.05
N THR A 343 -58.94 26.66 21.03
CA THR A 343 -58.17 26.96 19.80
C THR A 343 -56.90 27.80 20.06
N GLY A 344 -55.75 27.37 19.52
CA GLY A 344 -54.74 28.29 18.94
C GLY A 344 -53.43 28.59 19.70
N GLY A 345 -52.39 27.76 19.50
CA GLY A 345 -50.99 28.06 19.85
C GLY A 345 -50.60 27.70 21.28
N SER A 346 -49.39 27.15 21.49
CA SER A 346 -48.96 26.81 22.85
C SER A 346 -48.84 28.11 23.68
N ILE A 347 -49.28 28.08 24.93
CA ILE A 347 -49.28 29.26 25.83
C ILE A 347 -47.89 29.93 25.89
N TYR A 348 -46.82 29.16 25.68
CA TYR A 348 -45.44 29.60 25.67
C TYR A 348 -45.05 30.42 24.44
N GLU A 349 -45.56 30.08 23.25
CA GLU A 349 -45.32 30.85 22.03
C GLU A 349 -46.03 32.21 22.10
N GLN A 350 -47.23 32.24 22.69
CA GLN A 350 -47.99 33.47 22.91
C GLN A 350 -47.25 34.43 23.87
N LEU A 351 -46.69 33.89 24.97
CA LEU A 351 -45.87 34.67 25.92
C LEU A 351 -44.58 35.20 25.28
N TYR A 352 -43.89 34.40 24.45
CA TYR A 352 -42.68 34.84 23.78
C TYR A 352 -42.96 35.96 22.75
N ALA A 353 -44.02 35.80 21.97
CA ALA A 353 -44.45 36.75 20.95
C ALA A 353 -44.98 38.07 21.53
N SER A 354 -45.58 38.04 22.73
CA SER A 354 -46.02 39.25 23.43
C SER A 354 -44.88 40.04 24.09
N GLY A 355 -43.63 39.58 23.95
CA GLY A 355 -42.45 40.29 24.46
C GLY A 355 -42.14 40.03 25.93
N VAL A 356 -42.73 39.01 26.54
CA VAL A 356 -42.41 38.60 27.92
C VAL A 356 -40.98 38.08 27.98
N ARG A 357 -40.18 38.63 28.89
CA ARG A 357 -38.76 38.27 29.06
C ARG A 357 -38.36 38.06 30.53
N SER A 358 -39.31 38.15 31.45
CA SER A 358 -39.06 37.97 32.89
C SER A 358 -40.10 37.06 33.54
N MET A 359 -39.70 36.42 34.64
CA MET A 359 -40.55 35.51 35.42
C MET A 359 -41.81 36.20 35.95
N GLY A 360 -41.67 37.46 36.40
CA GLY A 360 -42.77 38.26 36.93
C GLY A 360 -43.79 38.62 35.85
N ASP A 361 -43.31 38.97 34.65
CA ASP A 361 -44.19 39.31 33.52
C ASP A 361 -44.92 38.08 32.97
N ALA A 362 -44.24 36.92 32.95
CA ALA A 362 -44.86 35.65 32.56
C ALA A 362 -45.95 35.22 33.54
N TYR A 363 -45.68 35.33 34.84
CA TYR A 363 -46.65 35.06 35.88
C TYR A 363 -47.88 35.98 35.76
N ALA A 364 -47.66 37.28 35.60
CA ALA A 364 -48.73 38.27 35.48
C ALA A 364 -49.62 38.01 34.24
N ALA A 365 -49.02 37.70 33.10
CA ALA A 365 -49.75 37.38 31.86
C ALA A 365 -50.57 36.08 31.98
N LEU A 366 -50.09 35.09 32.73
CA LEU A 366 -50.81 33.84 32.97
C LEU A 366 -51.96 34.01 33.96
N VAL A 367 -51.79 34.81 35.02
CA VAL A 367 -52.89 35.12 35.93
C VAL A 367 -53.98 35.93 35.21
N ASP A 368 -53.59 36.89 34.36
CA ASP A 368 -54.54 37.67 33.53
C ASP A 368 -55.27 36.79 32.50
N ALA A 369 -54.62 35.73 32.01
CA ALA A 369 -55.22 34.70 31.16
C ALA A 369 -56.12 33.69 31.93
N GLY A 370 -56.32 33.87 33.24
CA GLY A 370 -57.27 33.09 34.05
C GLY A 370 -56.70 31.83 34.71
N TYR A 371 -55.38 31.64 34.70
CA TYR A 371 -54.74 30.52 35.41
C TYR A 371 -54.70 30.76 36.92
N SER A 372 -54.89 29.69 37.72
CA SER A 372 -54.72 29.79 39.17
C SER A 372 -53.27 30.09 39.56
N ASP A 373 -53.04 30.72 40.72
CA ASP A 373 -51.70 31.13 41.17
C ASP A 373 -50.66 30.00 41.09
N THR A 374 -51.04 28.78 41.46
CA THR A 374 -50.13 27.61 41.40
C THR A 374 -49.82 27.19 39.96
N GLN A 375 -50.80 27.25 39.06
CA GLN A 375 -50.61 26.91 37.65
C GLN A 375 -49.78 27.98 36.92
N ALA A 376 -50.07 29.26 37.16
CA ALA A 376 -49.32 30.38 36.59
C ALA A 376 -47.84 30.34 37.00
N ASN A 377 -47.54 30.00 38.26
CA ASN A 377 -46.15 29.90 38.74
C ASN A 377 -45.39 28.75 38.07
N ASN A 378 -46.00 27.58 37.94
CA ASN A 378 -45.36 26.42 37.29
C ASN A 378 -45.13 26.66 35.78
N LEU A 379 -46.10 27.25 35.09
CA LEU A 379 -46.00 27.59 33.67
C LEU A 379 -44.98 28.70 33.41
N ALA A 380 -44.92 29.73 34.26
CA ALA A 380 -43.93 30.79 34.18
C ALA A 380 -42.49 30.27 34.38
N ASN A 381 -42.27 29.38 35.35
CA ASN A 381 -40.95 28.75 35.56
C ASN A 381 -40.49 27.96 34.33
N TYR A 382 -41.39 27.16 33.74
CA TYR A 382 -41.09 26.38 32.55
C TYR A 382 -40.85 27.26 31.31
N PHE A 383 -41.56 28.37 31.17
CA PHE A 383 -41.33 29.36 30.12
C PHE A 383 -39.93 30.02 30.24
N MET A 384 -39.49 30.34 31.46
CA MET A 384 -38.18 30.92 31.70
C MET A 384 -37.04 29.95 31.37
N ASP A 385 -37.18 28.67 31.69
CA ASP A 385 -36.25 27.61 31.28
C ASP A 385 -36.17 27.48 29.74
N MET A 386 -37.30 27.66 29.05
CA MET A 386 -37.37 27.64 27.59
C MET A 386 -36.75 28.88 26.93
N LEU A 387 -36.80 30.04 27.58
CA LEU A 387 -36.09 31.27 27.19
C LEU A 387 -34.57 31.12 27.40
N GLU A 388 -34.15 30.59 28.55
CA GLU A 388 -32.74 30.45 28.92
C GLU A 388 -32.01 29.40 28.08
N SER A 389 -32.72 28.35 27.64
CA SER A 389 -32.21 27.33 26.70
C SER A 389 -32.14 27.80 25.24
N GLY A 390 -32.57 29.02 24.92
CA GLY A 390 -32.52 29.61 23.57
C GLY A 390 -33.40 28.89 22.55
N ARG A 391 -34.44 28.17 23.02
CA ARG A 391 -35.29 27.33 22.18
C ARG A 391 -36.13 28.14 21.18
N PHE A 392 -36.50 29.37 21.55
CA PHE A 392 -37.25 30.28 20.69
C PHE A 392 -36.38 30.95 19.59
N ASP A 393 -35.06 31.09 19.80
CA ASP A 393 -34.14 31.70 18.83
C ASP A 393 -33.64 30.68 17.77
N ARG A 394 -33.69 29.39 18.10
CA ARG A 394 -33.28 28.29 17.19
C ARG A 394 -34.23 28.14 15.99
N ALA A 395 -35.51 28.46 16.17
CA ALA A 395 -36.51 28.45 15.10
C ALA A 395 -36.33 29.62 14.11
N ALA A 396 -35.83 30.78 14.56
CA ALA A 396 -35.55 31.92 13.70
C ALA A 396 -34.29 31.73 12.84
N LYS A 397 -33.27 31.03 13.37
CA LYS A 397 -32.02 30.73 12.63
C LYS A 397 -32.22 29.71 11.51
N GLN A 398 -33.08 28.71 11.69
CA GLN A 398 -33.33 27.68 10.67
C GLN A 398 -33.99 28.26 9.40
N ALA A 399 -34.91 29.22 9.57
CA ALA A 399 -35.60 29.88 8.45
C ALA A 399 -34.68 30.75 7.56
N GLU A 400 -33.54 31.20 8.08
CA GLU A 400 -32.54 32.00 7.35
C GLU A 400 -31.60 31.13 6.49
N TYR A 401 -31.36 29.88 6.90
CA TYR A 401 -30.60 28.89 6.11
C TYR A 401 -31.46 28.19 5.06
N ASP A 402 -32.73 27.90 5.38
CA ASP A 402 -33.63 27.15 4.48
C ASP A 402 -33.97 27.89 3.18
N ASN A 403 -33.76 29.22 3.13
CA ASN A 403 -34.05 30.07 1.96
C ASN A 403 -32.80 30.69 1.29
N ALA A 404 -31.59 30.32 1.74
CA ALA A 404 -30.35 30.90 1.24
C ALA A 404 -29.64 29.98 0.24
N GLU A 405 -29.24 30.51 -0.93
CA GLU A 405 -28.44 29.76 -1.89
C GLU A 405 -26.95 29.74 -1.52
N VAL A 406 -26.26 28.64 -1.79
CA VAL A 406 -24.82 28.51 -1.57
C VAL A 406 -24.03 29.41 -2.53
N ASP A 407 -23.17 30.26 -1.97
CA ASP A 407 -22.25 31.09 -2.76
C ASP A 407 -21.08 30.24 -3.28
N LYS A 408 -21.20 29.82 -4.55
CA LYS A 408 -20.20 29.00 -5.24
C LYS A 408 -18.80 29.64 -5.28
N GLN A 409 -18.69 30.98 -5.22
CA GLN A 409 -17.40 31.66 -5.19
C GLN A 409 -16.67 31.46 -3.85
N SER A 410 -17.41 31.47 -2.74
CA SER A 410 -16.85 31.19 -1.41
C SER A 410 -16.33 29.74 -1.31
N VAL A 411 -17.03 28.79 -1.93
CA VAL A 411 -16.62 27.38 -1.99
C VAL A 411 -15.32 27.19 -2.78
N ILE A 412 -15.19 27.86 -3.93
CA ILE A 412 -13.97 27.83 -4.75
C ILE A 412 -12.78 28.48 -4.01
N ALA A 413 -13.03 29.52 -3.22
CA ALA A 413 -12.01 30.22 -2.45
C ALA A 413 -11.42 29.38 -1.29
N LEU A 414 -12.02 28.23 -0.95
CA LEU A 414 -11.49 27.33 0.08
C LEU A 414 -10.19 26.63 -0.35
N GLY A 415 -9.82 26.67 -1.64
CA GLY A 415 -8.57 26.08 -2.17
C GLY A 415 -8.57 24.55 -2.26
N TYR A 416 -9.65 23.91 -1.82
CA TYR A 416 -10.07 22.60 -2.32
C TYR A 416 -10.77 22.91 -3.65
N GLY A 417 -10.51 22.14 -4.72
CA GLY A 417 -11.09 22.40 -6.05
C GLY A 417 -12.64 22.35 -6.06
N PRO A 418 -13.31 22.18 -7.21
CA PRO A 418 -14.77 22.05 -7.22
C PRO A 418 -15.20 20.88 -6.32
N ILE A 419 -15.76 21.20 -5.15
CA ILE A 419 -16.20 20.26 -4.12
C ILE A 419 -17.72 20.20 -4.08
N ASN A 420 -18.27 19.00 -3.85
CA ASN A 420 -19.71 18.76 -3.75
C ASN A 420 -20.23 18.98 -2.31
N ALA A 421 -21.55 19.06 -2.15
CA ALA A 421 -22.21 19.34 -0.87
C ALA A 421 -21.79 18.38 0.26
N SER A 422 -21.70 17.07 -0.03
CA SER A 422 -21.25 16.06 0.93
C SER A 422 -19.82 16.28 1.44
N THR A 423 -18.95 16.90 0.61
CA THR A 423 -17.58 17.22 1.03
C THR A 423 -17.55 18.45 1.92
N LEU A 424 -18.43 19.43 1.69
CA LEU A 424 -18.56 20.61 2.55
C LEU A 424 -19.07 20.23 3.94
N GLU A 425 -20.14 19.42 4.01
CA GLU A 425 -20.69 18.91 5.27
C GLU A 425 -19.63 18.16 6.10
N ARG A 426 -18.83 17.31 5.45
CA ARG A 426 -17.74 16.60 6.12
C ARG A 426 -16.65 17.56 6.62
N LEU A 427 -16.23 18.53 5.82
CA LEU A 427 -15.19 19.48 6.22
C LEU A 427 -15.65 20.39 7.37
N GLU A 428 -16.94 20.72 7.42
CA GLU A 428 -17.57 21.48 8.50
C GLU A 428 -17.71 20.64 9.78
N ALA A 429 -18.14 19.38 9.67
CA ALA A 429 -18.17 18.43 10.78
C ALA A 429 -16.77 18.13 11.34
N GLU A 430 -15.74 18.14 10.49
CA GLU A 430 -14.33 18.03 10.86
C GLU A 430 -13.74 19.34 11.41
N GLY A 431 -14.52 20.43 11.46
CA GLY A 431 -14.11 21.75 11.96
C GLY A 431 -13.07 22.49 11.10
N LYS A 432 -12.83 22.03 9.87
CA LYS A 432 -11.85 22.62 8.94
C LYS A 432 -12.37 23.86 8.23
N ILE A 433 -13.69 23.95 8.08
CA ILE A 433 -14.40 25.10 7.51
C ILE A 433 -15.62 25.42 8.39
N GLU A 434 -16.14 26.63 8.26
CA GLU A 434 -17.38 27.06 8.90
C GLU A 434 -18.30 27.76 7.90
N SER A 435 -19.59 27.50 7.99
CA SER A 435 -20.63 28.17 7.20
C SER A 435 -21.25 29.36 7.93
N TYR A 436 -21.61 30.39 7.17
CA TYR A 436 -22.32 31.56 7.67
C TYR A 436 -23.18 32.19 6.57
N VAL A 437 -24.27 32.86 6.95
CA VAL A 437 -25.13 33.57 6.01
C VAL A 437 -24.71 35.03 5.90
N GLU A 438 -24.46 35.50 4.68
CA GLU A 438 -24.13 36.90 4.40
C GLU A 438 -24.76 37.32 3.07
N GLY A 439 -25.66 38.31 3.12
CA GLY A 439 -26.35 38.83 1.93
C GLY A 439 -27.32 37.84 1.29
N GLY A 440 -27.98 36.99 2.09
CA GLY A 440 -28.93 35.98 1.61
C GLY A 440 -28.28 34.75 0.96
N LYS A 441 -26.97 34.57 1.14
CA LYS A 441 -26.22 33.41 0.64
C LYS A 441 -25.45 32.72 1.75
N ILE A 442 -25.37 31.39 1.67
CA ILE A 442 -24.53 30.57 2.53
C ILE A 442 -23.10 30.65 2.00
N LYS A 443 -22.19 31.21 2.79
CA LYS A 443 -20.76 31.32 2.49
C LYS A 443 -19.95 30.40 3.38
N PHE A 444 -18.84 29.91 2.86
CA PHE A 444 -17.90 29.07 3.59
C PHE A 444 -16.55 29.75 3.70
N ARG A 445 -15.91 29.64 4.86
CA ARG A 445 -14.51 30.05 5.06
C ARG A 445 -13.76 28.99 5.87
N ARG A 446 -12.43 29.00 5.77
CA ARG A 446 -11.60 28.13 6.61
C ARG A 446 -11.74 28.56 8.07
N SER A 447 -11.94 27.60 8.96
CA SER A 447 -12.06 27.91 10.38
C SER A 447 -10.72 28.46 10.88
N SER A 448 -10.77 29.60 11.56
CA SER A 448 -9.58 30.27 12.12
C SER A 448 -9.26 29.81 13.55
N LEU A 449 -9.82 28.67 13.99
CA LEU A 449 -9.61 28.15 15.34
C LEU A 449 -8.29 27.39 15.45
N PRO A 450 -7.42 27.71 16.43
CA PRO A 450 -6.20 26.94 16.72
C PRO A 450 -6.54 25.51 17.13
N GLN A 451 -5.75 24.55 16.66
CA GLN A 451 -5.97 23.10 16.72
C GLN A 451 -5.86 22.47 18.14
N ASP A 452 -5.85 23.27 19.21
CA ASP A 452 -5.54 22.83 20.58
C ASP A 452 -6.66 23.15 21.58
N MET A 453 -7.87 22.61 21.45
CA MET A 453 -8.86 22.60 22.57
C MET A 453 -9.91 21.47 22.54
N LEU A 454 -9.56 20.24 22.13
CA LEU A 454 -10.33 19.04 22.52
C LEU A 454 -9.41 17.87 22.91
N GLY A 455 -8.38 18.18 23.69
CA GLY A 455 -7.64 17.21 24.51
C GLY A 455 -7.98 17.43 25.99
N GLY A 456 -9.00 16.75 26.51
CA GLY A 456 -9.41 16.81 27.91
C GLY A 456 -9.73 15.43 28.46
N ARG A 457 -8.73 14.82 29.09
CA ARG A 457 -8.76 13.53 29.82
C ARG A 457 -9.91 13.44 30.82
N TYR A 458 -10.48 12.24 30.94
CA TYR A 458 -10.62 11.57 32.23
C TYR A 458 -10.06 10.16 32.11
N GLY A 459 -8.94 9.95 32.80
CA GLY A 459 -8.67 8.69 33.50
C GLY A 459 -9.16 8.82 34.93
#